data_AF-A0A440CJN5-F1
#
_entry.id   AF-A0A440CJN5-F1
#
_cell.length_a   1.000
_cell.length_b   1.000
_cell.length_c   1.000
_cell.angle_alpha   90.00
_cell.angle_beta   90.00
_cell.angle_gamma   90.00
#
_symmetry.space_group_name_H-M   'P 1'
#
loop_
_entity.id
_entity.type
_entity.pdbx_description
1 polymer ?
#
loop_
_entity_poly.entity_id
_entity_poly.type
_entity_poly.pdbx_seq_one_letter_code
_entity_poly.pdbx_strand_id
1 'polypeptide(L)'
;MKHASERELWVAVILQATQDGLKDKRARAWFRPTNSDFVEVCNLAGLDPEAVADRAVDAFNRSDKAEASGVRFEIARPQAPAPRQIIRHDHAGQSLTITEWSRLTGVREGTIRDRLKTGRPFSEAIDPKFRPKPRCFNGRPGRKPKLHTVNGVSKTLSEWCSEFDISYHSLVQRLKRGMTLEHALAHSHGSKRHNLLHTVDGVSKTYGQWADHLGISYDAFLKRLRDGGRTVAEAVAMGGPRRRTATTPAPGMGHNLPERSGTGVGSVVQETPNIEILK
;
A
#
# COMPACT_ATOMS: atom_id res chain seq x y z
N MET A 1 23.39 27.49 12.72
CA MET A 1 24.04 26.52 11.81
C MET A 1 23.23 25.24 11.89
N LYS A 2 22.63 24.76 10.78
CA LYS A 2 21.90 23.49 10.81
C LYS A 2 22.95 22.38 10.91
N HIS A 3 22.86 21.53 11.93
CA HIS A 3 23.71 20.33 11.99
C HIS A 3 23.37 19.49 10.76
N ALA A 4 24.38 19.20 9.93
CA ALA A 4 24.24 18.23 8.87
C ALA A 4 23.84 16.90 9.51
N SER A 5 22.85 16.23 8.93
CA SER A 5 22.47 14.90 9.39
C SER A 5 23.67 13.95 9.23
N GLU A 6 23.78 12.95 10.10
CA GLU A 6 24.84 11.94 10.02
C GLU A 6 24.95 11.32 8.62
N ARG A 7 23.80 11.11 7.97
CA ARG A 7 23.70 10.68 6.58
C ARG A 7 24.43 11.60 5.60
N GLU A 8 24.26 12.92 5.74
CA GLU A 8 24.91 13.90 4.86
C GLU A 8 26.43 13.90 5.03
N LEU A 9 26.93 13.62 6.24
CA LEU A 9 28.36 13.46 6.49
C LEU A 9 28.94 12.26 5.74
N TRP A 10 28.28 11.10 5.81
CA TRP A 10 28.72 9.91 5.09
C TRP A 10 28.63 10.07 3.56
N VAL A 11 27.61 10.77 3.05
CA VAL A 11 27.56 11.15 1.63
C VAL A 11 28.76 12.04 1.24
N ALA A 12 29.15 12.99 2.09
CA ALA A 12 30.32 13.83 1.84
C ALA A 12 31.63 13.03 1.81
N VAL A 13 31.78 12.01 2.68
CA VAL A 13 32.94 11.10 2.68
C VAL A 13 33.05 10.35 1.34
N ILE A 14 31.94 9.78 0.84
CA ILE A 14 31.92 9.07 -0.45
C ILE A 14 32.30 10.01 -1.60
N LEU A 15 31.78 11.24 -1.59
CA LEU A 15 32.11 12.25 -2.60
C LEU A 15 33.60 12.63 -2.56
N GLN A 16 34.16 12.80 -1.36
CA GLN A 16 35.59 13.10 -1.19
C GLN A 16 36.45 11.93 -1.68
N ALA A 17 36.14 10.69 -1.29
CA ALA A 17 36.84 9.50 -1.77
C ALA A 17 36.77 9.37 -3.30
N THR A 18 35.67 9.81 -3.92
CA THR A 18 35.53 9.80 -5.38
C THR A 18 36.46 10.83 -6.03
N GLN A 19 36.58 12.03 -5.44
CA GLN A 19 37.53 13.04 -5.89
C GLN A 19 38.98 12.58 -5.73
N ASP A 20 39.29 11.89 -4.64
CA ASP A 20 40.62 11.33 -4.40
C ASP A 20 40.92 10.20 -5.40
N GLY A 21 39.94 9.35 -5.73
CA GLY A 21 40.05 8.32 -6.78
C GLY A 21 40.20 8.87 -8.21
N LEU A 22 39.74 10.10 -8.45
CA LEU A 22 40.00 10.81 -9.71
C LEU A 22 41.44 11.30 -9.81
N LYS A 23 42.07 11.67 -8.68
CA LYS A 23 43.47 12.14 -8.62
C LYS A 23 44.47 10.98 -8.53
N ASP A 24 44.14 9.94 -7.76
CA ASP A 24 44.99 8.78 -7.53
C ASP A 24 44.28 7.48 -7.96
N LYS A 25 44.83 6.82 -8.99
CA LYS A 25 44.30 5.56 -9.52
C LYS A 25 44.34 4.42 -8.48
N ARG A 26 45.21 4.48 -7.47
CA ARG A 26 45.28 3.49 -6.39
C ARG A 26 44.07 3.58 -5.46
N ALA A 27 43.59 4.79 -5.18
CA ALA A 27 42.42 5.02 -4.33
C ALA A 27 41.12 4.45 -4.92
N ARG A 28 41.07 4.20 -6.24
CA ARG A 28 39.91 3.56 -6.90
C ARG A 28 39.62 2.15 -6.40
N ALA A 29 40.62 1.43 -5.85
CA ALA A 29 40.44 0.11 -5.29
C ALA A 29 39.49 0.10 -4.07
N TRP A 30 39.31 1.25 -3.39
CA TRP A 30 38.41 1.38 -2.26
C TRP A 30 36.94 1.17 -2.66
N PHE A 31 36.54 1.56 -3.87
CA PHE A 31 35.15 1.45 -4.40
C PHE A 31 34.73 0.04 -4.81
N ARG A 32 35.51 -0.99 -4.46
CA ARG A 32 35.14 -2.38 -4.77
C ARG A 32 34.05 -2.84 -3.80
N PRO A 33 32.95 -3.47 -4.27
CA PRO A 33 31.94 -4.04 -3.38
C PRO A 33 32.46 -5.10 -2.40
N THR A 34 33.66 -5.65 -2.65
CA THR A 34 34.35 -6.59 -1.74
C THR A 34 35.00 -5.91 -0.53
N ASN A 35 35.09 -4.57 -0.51
CA ASN A 35 35.68 -3.82 0.59
C ASN A 35 34.63 -3.53 1.67
N SER A 36 34.83 -4.05 2.88
CA SER A 36 33.91 -3.88 4.01
C SER A 36 33.66 -2.42 4.37
N ASP A 37 34.72 -1.60 4.37
CA ASP A 37 34.66 -0.21 4.82
C ASP A 37 33.80 0.63 3.86
N PHE A 38 33.90 0.36 2.56
CA PHE A 38 33.08 1.02 1.55
C PHE A 38 31.59 0.65 1.70
N VAL A 39 31.30 -0.63 1.94
CA VAL A 39 29.93 -1.12 2.14
C VAL A 39 29.31 -0.49 3.40
N GLU A 40 30.08 -0.43 4.49
CA GLU A 40 29.64 0.19 5.74
C GLU A 40 29.31 1.68 5.55
N VAL A 41 30.21 2.43 4.90
CA VAL A 41 30.00 3.86 4.61
C VAL A 41 28.77 4.08 3.73
N CYS A 42 28.53 3.23 2.73
CA CYS A 42 27.32 3.30 1.89
C CYS A 42 26.04 3.03 2.68
N ASN A 43 26.07 2.03 3.57
CA ASN A 43 24.93 1.70 4.43
C ASN A 43 24.60 2.85 5.38
N LEU A 44 25.61 3.48 6.00
CA LEU A 44 25.42 4.64 6.86
C LEU A 44 24.91 5.88 6.09
N ALA A 45 25.27 6.00 4.81
CA ALA A 45 24.72 7.00 3.90
C ALA A 45 23.29 6.66 3.39
N GLY A 46 22.77 5.46 3.67
CA GLY A 46 21.53 4.96 3.11
C GLY A 46 21.56 4.92 1.58
N LEU A 47 22.70 4.47 1.02
CA LEU A 47 22.95 4.29 -0.40
C LEU A 47 23.25 2.82 -0.69
N ASP A 48 22.90 2.38 -1.89
CA ASP A 48 23.22 1.04 -2.39
C ASP A 48 24.70 0.97 -2.82
N PRO A 49 25.54 0.13 -2.19
CA PRO A 49 26.97 0.04 -2.48
C PRO A 49 27.26 -0.31 -3.96
N GLU A 50 26.46 -1.18 -4.58
CA GLU A 50 26.67 -1.58 -5.98
C GLU A 50 26.42 -0.40 -6.92
N ALA A 51 25.28 0.27 -6.77
CA ALA A 51 24.96 1.46 -7.57
C ALA A 51 25.98 2.61 -7.39
N VAL A 52 26.57 2.74 -6.20
CA VAL A 52 27.63 3.74 -5.94
C VAL A 52 28.94 3.34 -6.63
N ALA A 53 29.34 2.07 -6.53
CA ALA A 53 30.53 1.53 -7.18
C ALA A 53 30.46 1.69 -8.71
N ASP A 54 29.33 1.31 -9.33
CA ASP A 54 29.12 1.45 -10.77
C ASP A 54 29.26 2.90 -11.24
N ARG A 55 28.64 3.85 -10.51
CA ARG A 55 28.75 5.28 -10.83
C ARG A 55 30.18 5.80 -10.67
N ALA A 56 30.92 5.33 -9.67
CA ALA A 56 32.32 5.70 -9.46
C ALA A 56 33.19 5.17 -10.61
N VAL A 57 33.01 3.91 -11.02
CA VAL A 57 33.68 3.29 -12.17
C VAL A 57 33.40 4.08 -13.46
N ASP A 58 32.14 4.42 -13.71
CA ASP A 58 31.76 5.27 -14.85
C ASP A 58 32.45 6.63 -14.82
N ALA A 59 32.53 7.27 -13.66
CA ALA A 59 33.21 8.56 -13.50
C ALA A 59 34.71 8.43 -13.79
N PHE A 60 35.37 7.40 -13.27
CA PHE A 60 36.78 7.12 -13.53
C PHE A 60 37.05 6.84 -15.00
N ASN A 61 36.21 6.04 -15.66
CA ASN A 61 36.32 5.75 -17.08
C ASN A 61 36.18 7.02 -17.95
N ARG A 62 35.30 7.94 -17.59
CA ARG A 62 35.19 9.23 -18.29
C ARG A 62 36.43 10.09 -18.09
N SER A 63 37.01 10.09 -16.88
CA SER A 63 38.26 10.80 -16.58
C SER A 63 39.42 10.24 -17.40
N ASP A 64 39.58 8.92 -17.44
CA ASP A 64 40.66 8.27 -18.21
C ASP A 64 40.51 8.53 -19.73
N LYS A 65 39.28 8.56 -20.25
CA LYS A 65 39.01 8.94 -21.66
C LYS A 65 39.36 10.41 -21.95
N ALA A 66 39.08 11.31 -21.00
CA ALA A 66 39.42 12.72 -21.12
C ALA A 66 40.95 12.92 -21.07
N GLU A 67 41.66 12.26 -20.15
CA GLU A 67 43.12 12.22 -20.11
C GLU A 67 43.72 11.73 -21.44
N ALA A 68 43.20 10.62 -21.99
CA ALA A 68 43.66 10.06 -23.25
C ALA A 68 43.43 10.96 -24.47
N SER A 69 42.42 11.83 -24.43
CA SER A 69 42.12 12.81 -25.49
C SER A 69 42.83 14.15 -25.29
N GLY A 70 43.61 14.31 -24.23
CA GLY A 70 44.29 15.57 -23.88
C GLY A 70 43.34 16.67 -23.39
N VAL A 71 42.06 16.33 -23.13
CA VAL A 71 41.06 17.26 -22.62
C VAL A 71 41.04 17.19 -21.10
N ARG A 72 41.21 18.32 -20.41
CA ARG A 72 41.14 18.38 -18.94
C ARG A 72 39.75 17.92 -18.49
N PHE A 73 39.70 16.85 -17.68
CA PHE A 73 38.44 16.36 -17.11
C PHE A 73 37.94 17.35 -16.06
N GLU A 74 36.95 18.16 -16.41
CA GLU A 74 36.16 18.91 -15.44
C GLU A 74 34.85 18.14 -15.19
N ILE A 75 34.54 17.88 -13.93
CA ILE A 75 33.19 17.45 -13.53
C ILE A 75 32.29 18.66 -13.77
N ALA A 76 31.87 18.85 -15.02
CA ALA A 76 30.93 19.87 -15.37
C ALA A 76 29.67 19.62 -14.53
N ARG A 77 29.29 20.60 -13.68
CA ARG A 77 27.91 20.67 -13.20
C ARG A 77 27.03 20.46 -14.43
N PRO A 78 26.00 19.59 -14.36
CA PRO A 78 25.09 19.43 -15.49
C PRO A 78 24.69 20.82 -15.93
N GLN A 79 25.05 21.19 -17.16
CA GLN A 79 24.81 22.54 -17.64
C GLN A 79 23.33 22.81 -17.40
N ALA A 80 23.02 23.95 -16.79
CA ALA A 80 21.65 24.34 -16.56
C ALA A 80 20.92 24.14 -17.90
N PRO A 81 19.81 23.37 -17.91
CA PRO A 81 19.14 23.04 -19.16
C PRO A 81 18.91 24.34 -19.91
N ALA A 82 19.19 24.32 -21.21
CA ALA A 82 19.04 25.50 -22.06
C ALA A 82 17.70 26.18 -21.73
N PRO A 83 17.66 27.52 -21.62
CA PRO A 83 16.45 28.23 -21.24
C PRO A 83 15.31 27.79 -22.15
N ARG A 84 14.21 27.31 -21.56
CA ARG A 84 13.06 26.82 -22.32
C ARG A 84 12.56 27.98 -23.20
N GLN A 85 12.46 27.73 -24.50
CA GLN A 85 11.91 28.71 -25.44
C GLN A 85 10.49 29.12 -24.98
N ILE A 86 10.24 30.42 -24.93
CA ILE A 86 8.95 30.98 -24.54
C ILE A 86 7.99 30.78 -25.71
N ILE A 87 7.06 29.84 -25.57
CA ILE A 87 6.02 29.59 -26.57
C ILE A 87 4.99 30.73 -26.52
N ARG A 88 4.74 31.36 -27.68
CA ARG A 88 3.70 32.37 -27.88
C ARG A 88 2.50 31.76 -28.59
N HIS A 89 1.31 32.27 -28.29
CA HIS A 89 0.06 31.82 -28.87
C HIS A 89 -0.69 32.99 -29.52
N ASP A 90 -1.08 32.79 -30.77
CA ASP A 90 -1.76 33.78 -31.58
C ASP A 90 -3.28 33.64 -31.46
N HIS A 91 -3.96 34.70 -31.06
CA HIS A 91 -5.41 34.76 -30.98
C HIS A 91 -5.91 36.19 -31.08
N ALA A 92 -6.97 36.43 -31.86
CA ALA A 92 -7.56 37.75 -32.10
C ALA A 92 -6.53 38.83 -32.52
N GLY A 93 -5.53 38.45 -33.33
CA GLY A 93 -4.50 39.37 -33.83
C GLY A 93 -3.40 39.70 -32.82
N GLN A 94 -3.36 39.05 -31.65
CA GLN A 94 -2.33 39.24 -30.64
C GLN A 94 -1.53 37.94 -30.42
N SER A 95 -0.20 38.08 -30.30
CA SER A 95 0.75 36.98 -30.07
C SER A 95 1.35 37.07 -28.67
N LEU A 96 0.64 36.52 -27.68
CA LEU A 96 1.01 36.62 -26.26
C LEU A 96 1.40 35.27 -25.66
N THR A 97 2.12 35.31 -24.55
CA THR A 97 2.45 34.13 -23.73
C THR A 97 1.24 33.66 -22.91
N ILE A 98 1.26 32.40 -22.44
CA ILE A 98 0.18 31.88 -21.58
C ILE A 98 0.01 32.74 -20.31
N THR A 99 1.10 33.27 -19.76
CA THR A 99 1.06 34.15 -18.59
C THR A 99 0.34 35.47 -18.88
N GLU A 100 0.62 36.08 -20.03
CA GLU A 100 -0.06 37.30 -20.46
C GLU A 100 -1.54 37.04 -20.76
N TRP A 101 -1.86 35.96 -21.48
CA TRP A 101 -3.24 35.53 -21.72
C TRP A 101 -4.00 35.26 -20.41
N SER A 102 -3.33 34.64 -19.43
CA SER A 102 -3.91 34.38 -18.11
C SER A 102 -4.30 35.66 -17.39
N ARG A 103 -3.48 36.72 -17.48
CA ARG A 103 -3.78 38.03 -16.92
C ARG A 103 -4.89 38.74 -17.69
N LEU A 104 -4.91 38.63 -19.01
CA LEU A 104 -5.89 39.28 -19.88
C LEU A 104 -7.29 38.68 -19.72
N THR A 105 -7.42 37.34 -19.67
CA THR A 105 -8.72 36.66 -19.60
C THR A 105 -9.17 36.29 -18.18
N GLY A 106 -8.28 36.39 -17.20
CA GLY A 106 -8.54 35.97 -15.82
C GLY A 106 -8.57 34.46 -15.61
N VAL A 107 -8.25 33.65 -16.64
CA VAL A 107 -8.14 32.19 -16.52
C VAL A 107 -6.75 31.82 -16.02
N ARG A 108 -6.65 30.97 -14.99
CA ARG A 108 -5.36 30.54 -14.43
C ARG A 108 -4.48 29.85 -15.49
N GLU A 109 -3.18 30.15 -15.52
CA GLU A 109 -2.22 29.57 -16.48
C GLU A 109 -2.28 28.04 -16.56
N GLY A 110 -2.37 27.37 -15.40
CA GLY A 110 -2.48 25.91 -15.33
C GLY A 110 -3.72 25.40 -16.06
N THR A 111 -4.84 26.11 -15.93
CA THR A 111 -6.10 25.80 -16.62
C THR A 111 -5.97 25.96 -18.13
N ILE A 112 -5.31 27.02 -18.61
CA ILE A 112 -5.06 27.21 -20.05
C ILE A 112 -4.17 26.07 -20.59
N ARG A 113 -3.08 25.74 -19.89
CA ARG A 113 -2.18 24.62 -20.27
C ARG A 113 -2.91 23.29 -20.30
N ASP A 114 -3.71 22.99 -19.28
CA ASP A 114 -4.48 21.74 -19.21
C ASP A 114 -5.48 21.65 -20.36
N ARG A 115 -6.20 22.73 -20.66
CA ARG A 115 -7.14 22.79 -21.79
C ARG A 115 -6.43 22.54 -23.12
N LEU A 116 -5.27 23.16 -23.35
CA LEU A 116 -4.45 22.94 -24.56
C LEU A 116 -3.91 21.50 -24.62
N LYS A 117 -3.42 20.95 -23.51
CA LYS A 117 -2.92 19.58 -23.43
C LYS A 117 -4.02 18.56 -23.71
N THR A 118 -5.27 18.86 -23.38
CA THR A 118 -6.44 18.03 -23.76
C THR A 118 -6.87 18.17 -25.23
N GLY A 119 -6.12 18.91 -26.05
CA GLY A 119 -6.37 19.08 -27.48
C GLY A 119 -7.47 20.10 -27.80
N ARG A 120 -7.81 21.00 -26.87
CA ARG A 120 -8.83 22.04 -27.13
C ARG A 120 -8.27 23.18 -27.98
N PRO A 121 -9.10 23.82 -28.81
CA PRO A 121 -8.67 25.01 -29.53
C PRO A 121 -8.32 26.14 -28.55
N PHE A 122 -7.36 26.98 -28.93
CA PHE A 122 -6.84 28.03 -28.07
C PHE A 122 -7.91 29.04 -27.63
N SER A 123 -8.86 29.37 -28.51
CA SER A 123 -9.99 30.25 -28.21
C SER A 123 -10.86 29.75 -27.04
N GLU A 124 -11.13 28.44 -26.99
CA GLU A 124 -11.85 27.80 -25.89
C GLU A 124 -10.97 27.69 -24.64
N ALA A 125 -9.67 27.51 -24.83
CA ALA A 125 -8.72 27.41 -23.72
C ALA A 125 -8.69 28.69 -22.87
N ILE A 126 -8.84 29.86 -23.49
CA ILE A 126 -8.78 31.16 -22.81
C ILE A 126 -10.15 31.69 -22.33
N ASP A 127 -11.26 31.03 -22.67
CA ASP A 127 -12.61 31.47 -22.29
C ASP A 127 -12.84 31.32 -20.76
N PRO A 128 -13.13 32.41 -20.03
CA PRO A 128 -13.41 32.35 -18.59
C PRO A 128 -14.77 31.72 -18.26
N LYS A 129 -15.73 31.75 -19.19
CA LYS A 129 -17.06 31.16 -19.01
C LYS A 129 -17.08 29.66 -19.27
N PHE A 130 -15.97 29.09 -19.72
CA PHE A 130 -15.87 27.67 -20.00
C PHE A 130 -16.12 26.84 -18.73
N ARG A 131 -17.25 26.13 -18.73
CA ARG A 131 -17.56 25.11 -17.74
C ARG A 131 -17.14 23.76 -18.29
N PRO A 132 -16.26 23.01 -17.59
CA PRO A 132 -15.94 21.66 -18.03
C PRO A 132 -17.23 20.85 -18.07
N LYS A 133 -17.44 20.11 -19.17
CA LYS A 133 -18.47 19.07 -19.19
C LYS A 133 -18.23 18.16 -17.97
N PRO A 134 -19.29 17.75 -17.25
CA PRO A 134 -19.13 16.83 -16.13
C PRO A 134 -18.30 15.64 -16.61
N ARG A 135 -17.30 15.24 -15.80
CA ARG A 135 -16.36 14.18 -16.16
C ARG A 135 -17.14 12.91 -16.52
N CYS A 136 -17.30 12.66 -17.81
CA CYS A 136 -17.77 11.40 -18.34
C CYS A 136 -16.55 10.52 -18.56
N PHE A 137 -16.41 9.46 -17.76
CA PHE A 137 -15.39 8.46 -18.02
C PHE A 137 -15.87 7.64 -19.22
N ASN A 138 -15.14 7.68 -20.34
CA ASN A 138 -15.49 7.00 -21.61
C ASN A 138 -16.88 7.36 -22.16
N GLY A 139 -17.30 8.63 -22.07
CA GLY A 139 -18.60 9.08 -22.56
C GLY A 139 -19.80 8.57 -21.75
N ARG A 140 -19.57 7.82 -20.66
CA ARG A 140 -20.63 7.34 -19.78
C ARG A 140 -20.90 8.38 -18.69
N PRO A 141 -22.17 8.69 -18.40
CA PRO A 141 -22.50 9.51 -17.23
C PRO A 141 -21.92 8.85 -15.97
N GLY A 142 -21.43 9.67 -15.04
CA GLY A 142 -20.86 9.17 -13.78
C GLY A 142 -21.84 8.19 -13.12
N ARG A 143 -21.33 7.02 -12.69
CA ARG A 143 -22.15 6.00 -12.03
C ARG A 143 -22.77 6.61 -10.77
N LYS A 144 -24.10 6.52 -10.62
CA LYS A 144 -24.79 6.94 -9.39
C LYS A 144 -24.14 6.21 -8.20
N PRO A 145 -23.86 6.91 -7.08
CA PRO A 145 -23.23 6.29 -5.94
C PRO A 145 -24.12 5.17 -5.40
N LYS A 146 -23.51 4.02 -5.07
CA LYS A 146 -24.23 2.89 -4.47
C LYS A 146 -24.57 3.23 -3.02
N LEU A 147 -25.84 3.11 -2.66
CA LEU A 147 -26.31 3.26 -1.30
C LEU A 147 -26.10 1.95 -0.54
N HIS A 148 -25.74 2.07 0.73
CA HIS A 148 -25.58 0.94 1.63
C HIS A 148 -26.38 1.20 2.91
N THR A 149 -27.23 0.23 3.26
CA THR A 149 -28.13 0.30 4.40
C THR A 149 -27.50 -0.38 5.61
N VAL A 150 -27.43 0.31 6.74
CA VAL A 150 -27.00 -0.20 8.06
C VAL A 150 -27.99 0.31 9.10
N ASN A 151 -28.53 -0.58 9.94
CA ASN A 151 -29.52 -0.23 10.98
C ASN A 151 -30.71 0.61 10.44
N GLY A 152 -31.21 0.30 9.24
CA GLY A 152 -32.33 1.03 8.61
C GLY A 152 -31.97 2.37 7.96
N VAL A 153 -30.73 2.85 8.11
CA VAL A 153 -30.25 4.09 7.49
C VAL A 153 -29.48 3.77 6.22
N SER A 154 -29.83 4.40 5.10
CA SER A 154 -29.16 4.20 3.80
C SER A 154 -28.31 5.40 3.44
N LYS A 155 -26.99 5.24 3.42
CA LYS A 155 -26.01 6.29 3.06
C LYS A 155 -25.00 5.76 2.04
N THR A 156 -24.31 6.67 1.35
CA THR A 156 -23.16 6.34 0.52
C THR A 156 -21.95 5.97 1.39
N LEU A 157 -20.98 5.25 0.82
CA LEU A 157 -19.74 4.93 1.54
C LEU A 157 -18.98 6.20 1.99
N SER A 158 -19.04 7.29 1.22
CA SER A 158 -18.38 8.54 1.59
C SER A 158 -19.01 9.18 2.82
N GLU A 159 -20.35 9.18 2.91
CA GLU A 159 -21.07 9.71 4.06
C GLU A 159 -20.82 8.86 5.31
N TRP A 160 -20.84 7.53 5.18
CA TRP A 160 -20.46 6.63 6.26
C TRP A 160 -19.01 6.87 6.73
N CYS A 161 -18.08 7.14 5.81
CA CYS A 161 -16.70 7.49 6.14
C CYS A 161 -16.60 8.78 6.94
N SER A 162 -17.33 9.83 6.56
CA SER A 162 -17.35 11.11 7.27
C SER A 162 -17.95 10.99 8.68
N GLU A 163 -19.00 10.19 8.84
CA GLU A 163 -19.66 10.00 10.15
C GLU A 163 -18.77 9.25 11.16
N PHE A 164 -18.11 8.19 10.70
CA PHE A 164 -17.28 7.32 11.53
C PHE A 164 -15.79 7.67 11.55
N ASP A 165 -15.40 8.75 10.85
CA ASP A 165 -14.03 9.22 10.72
C ASP A 165 -13.07 8.12 10.22
N ILE A 166 -13.47 7.47 9.12
CA ILE A 166 -12.72 6.40 8.45
C ILE A 166 -12.30 6.88 7.07
N SER A 167 -11.07 6.58 6.65
CA SER A 167 -10.69 6.85 5.26
C SER A 167 -11.50 5.99 4.29
N TYR A 168 -12.00 6.60 3.21
CA TYR A 168 -12.72 5.88 2.15
C TYR A 168 -11.95 4.67 1.63
N HIS A 169 -10.62 4.81 1.47
CA HIS A 169 -9.77 3.72 1.03
C HIS A 169 -9.78 2.54 2.01
N SER A 170 -9.65 2.81 3.31
CA SER A 170 -9.67 1.77 4.35
C SER A 170 -11.00 1.02 4.37
N LEU A 171 -12.13 1.74 4.26
CA LEU A 171 -13.46 1.12 4.23
C LEU A 171 -13.62 0.22 3.00
N VAL A 172 -13.23 0.69 1.81
CA VAL A 172 -13.30 -0.09 0.57
C VAL A 172 -12.42 -1.35 0.63
N GLN A 173 -11.20 -1.25 1.17
CA GLN A 173 -10.31 -2.41 1.31
C GLN A 173 -10.91 -3.48 2.25
N ARG A 174 -11.59 -3.07 3.32
CA ARG A 174 -12.29 -3.98 4.23
C ARG A 174 -13.42 -4.72 3.53
N LEU A 175 -14.25 -4.00 2.77
CA LEU A 175 -15.32 -4.61 1.97
C LEU A 175 -14.78 -5.57 0.91
N LYS A 176 -13.66 -5.23 0.26
CA LYS A 176 -12.99 -6.12 -0.71
C LYS A 176 -12.46 -7.41 -0.08
N ARG A 177 -12.10 -7.38 1.20
CA ARG A 177 -11.70 -8.56 1.98
C ARG A 177 -12.89 -9.39 2.47
N GLY A 178 -14.10 -9.07 2.02
CA GLY A 178 -15.32 -9.78 2.40
C GLY A 178 -15.90 -9.37 3.75
N MET A 179 -15.41 -8.30 4.37
CA MET A 179 -16.04 -7.79 5.60
C MET A 179 -17.40 -7.16 5.27
N THR A 180 -18.39 -7.40 6.13
CA THR A 180 -19.68 -6.71 6.05
C THR A 180 -19.49 -5.22 6.38
N LEU A 181 -20.37 -4.35 5.88
CA LEU A 181 -20.26 -2.90 6.11
C LEU A 181 -20.31 -2.56 7.60
N GLU A 182 -21.21 -3.19 8.35
CA GLU A 182 -21.35 -2.99 9.80
C GLU A 182 -20.04 -3.31 10.53
N HIS A 183 -19.45 -4.46 10.21
CA HIS A 183 -18.18 -4.89 10.78
C HIS A 183 -17.03 -3.98 10.35
N ALA A 184 -17.01 -3.56 9.09
CA ALA A 184 -15.97 -2.68 8.56
C ALA A 184 -16.00 -1.29 9.21
N LEU A 185 -17.18 -0.78 9.58
CA LEU A 185 -17.34 0.46 10.35
C LEU A 185 -16.88 0.28 11.80
N ALA A 186 -17.22 -0.86 12.43
CA ALA A 186 -16.81 -1.16 13.80
C ALA A 186 -15.28 -1.30 13.98
N HIS A 187 -14.53 -1.73 12.95
CA HIS A 187 -13.07 -1.92 13.01
C HIS A 187 -12.26 -0.64 12.76
N SER A 188 -12.87 0.56 12.81
CA SER A 188 -12.13 1.83 12.71
C SER A 188 -11.12 2.00 13.85
N HIS A 189 -10.00 2.69 13.59
CA HIS A 189 -9.02 2.99 14.62
C HIS A 189 -9.34 4.24 15.47
N GLY A 190 -10.42 4.97 15.17
CA GLY A 190 -10.81 6.20 15.87
C GLY A 190 -11.55 5.98 17.19
N SER A 191 -11.53 6.96 18.09
CA SER A 191 -12.11 6.94 19.45
C SER A 191 -13.63 6.66 19.52
N LYS A 192 -14.34 6.72 18.38
CA LYS A 192 -15.77 6.38 18.27
C LYS A 192 -16.08 4.87 18.26
N ARG A 193 -15.05 4.01 18.34
CA ARG A 193 -15.12 2.53 18.40
C ARG A 193 -16.19 1.95 19.33
N HIS A 194 -16.43 2.59 20.47
CA HIS A 194 -17.06 1.92 21.61
C HIS A 194 -18.59 1.95 21.61
N ASN A 195 -19.23 2.72 20.71
CA ASN A 195 -20.65 3.02 20.82
C ASN A 195 -21.49 2.62 19.59
N LEU A 196 -20.93 1.90 18.61
CA LEU A 196 -21.75 1.39 17.51
C LEU A 196 -22.66 0.28 18.05
N LEU A 197 -23.94 0.59 18.17
CA LEU A 197 -24.97 -0.35 18.56
C LEU A 197 -25.42 -1.14 17.35
N HIS A 198 -25.50 -2.45 17.52
CA HIS A 198 -26.02 -3.38 16.52
C HIS A 198 -27.35 -3.92 17.02
N THR A 199 -28.40 -3.66 16.24
CA THR A 199 -29.76 -4.09 16.60
C THR A 199 -30.01 -5.49 16.03
N VAL A 200 -30.30 -6.45 16.92
CA VAL A 200 -30.73 -7.80 16.54
C VAL A 200 -31.99 -8.10 17.36
N ASP A 201 -33.07 -8.50 16.68
CA ASP A 201 -34.36 -8.85 17.30
C ASP A 201 -34.91 -7.79 18.28
N GLY A 202 -34.75 -6.52 17.93
CA GLY A 202 -35.21 -5.37 18.74
C GLY A 202 -34.27 -4.98 19.88
N VAL A 203 -33.17 -5.69 20.08
CA VAL A 203 -32.17 -5.39 21.12
C VAL A 203 -30.94 -4.77 20.49
N SER A 204 -30.61 -3.55 20.91
CA SER A 204 -29.41 -2.81 20.50
C SER A 204 -28.29 -3.01 21.51
N LYS A 205 -27.22 -3.72 21.12
CA LYS A 205 -26.03 -3.95 21.95
C LYS A 205 -24.76 -3.70 21.17
N THR A 206 -23.67 -3.37 21.86
CA THR A 206 -22.32 -3.33 21.25
C THR A 206 -21.79 -4.75 21.06
N TYR A 207 -20.74 -4.92 20.24
CA TYR A 207 -20.10 -6.23 20.08
C TYR A 207 -19.57 -6.83 21.39
N GLY A 208 -19.07 -6.01 22.31
CA GLY A 208 -18.68 -6.46 23.65
C GLY A 208 -19.86 -7.02 24.41
N GLN A 209 -20.96 -6.26 24.47
CA GLN A 209 -22.18 -6.69 25.14
C GLN A 209 -22.83 -7.92 24.50
N TRP A 210 -22.72 -8.09 23.18
CA TRP A 210 -23.15 -9.31 22.49
C TRP A 210 -22.26 -10.52 22.83
N ALA A 211 -20.94 -10.33 22.89
CA ALA A 211 -20.01 -11.37 23.30
C ALA A 211 -20.26 -11.81 24.75
N ASP A 212 -20.47 -10.85 25.66
CA ASP A 212 -20.81 -11.08 27.06
C ASP A 212 -22.15 -11.81 27.19
N HIS A 213 -23.17 -11.37 26.44
CA HIS A 213 -24.49 -12.02 26.41
C HIS A 213 -24.42 -13.48 25.93
N LEU A 214 -23.51 -13.78 24.98
CA LEU A 214 -23.29 -15.13 24.46
C LEU A 214 -22.30 -15.95 25.31
N GLY A 215 -21.67 -15.36 26.33
CA GLY A 215 -20.65 -16.02 27.14
C GLY A 215 -19.40 -16.42 26.34
N ILE A 216 -19.01 -15.64 25.33
CA ILE A 216 -17.79 -15.83 24.55
C ILE A 216 -16.86 -14.64 24.67
N SER A 217 -15.56 -14.87 24.42
CA SER A 217 -14.64 -13.75 24.32
C SER A 217 -14.99 -12.85 23.14
N TYR A 218 -14.74 -11.56 23.31
CA TYR A 218 -14.91 -10.56 22.26
C TYR A 218 -14.19 -10.96 20.97
N ASP A 219 -12.96 -11.47 21.07
CA ASP A 219 -12.19 -11.93 19.91
C ASP A 219 -12.80 -13.14 19.22
N ALA A 220 -13.39 -14.08 19.97
CA ALA A 220 -14.11 -15.21 19.39
C ALA A 220 -15.35 -14.75 18.62
N PHE A 221 -16.07 -13.75 19.14
CA PHE A 221 -17.19 -13.14 18.43
C PHE A 221 -16.75 -12.42 17.15
N LEU A 222 -15.67 -11.63 17.21
CA LEU A 222 -15.10 -10.98 16.01
C LEU A 222 -14.62 -11.99 14.97
N LYS A 223 -14.03 -13.11 15.41
CA LYS A 223 -13.60 -14.19 14.53
C LYS A 223 -14.79 -14.83 13.79
N ARG A 224 -15.92 -15.04 14.47
CA ARG A 224 -17.16 -15.56 13.83
C ARG A 224 -17.68 -14.66 12.70
N LEU A 225 -17.58 -13.35 12.87
CA LEU A 225 -17.99 -12.37 11.85
C LEU A 225 -17.03 -12.39 10.65
N ARG A 226 -15.72 -12.50 10.90
CA ARG A 226 -14.68 -12.45 9.87
C ARG A 226 -14.60 -13.72 9.04
N ASP A 227 -14.59 -14.89 9.68
CA ASP A 227 -14.29 -16.16 9.03
C ASP A 227 -15.47 -16.68 8.18
N GLY A 228 -16.64 -16.05 8.26
CA GLY A 228 -17.82 -16.43 7.47
C GLY A 228 -18.52 -15.30 6.74
N GLY A 229 -18.02 -14.06 6.79
CA GLY A 229 -18.73 -12.90 6.23
C GLY A 229 -20.14 -12.70 6.81
N ARG A 230 -20.37 -13.22 8.02
CA ARG A 230 -21.70 -13.34 8.63
C ARG A 230 -22.18 -12.00 9.16
N THR A 231 -23.50 -11.83 9.19
CA THR A 231 -24.12 -10.67 9.85
C THR A 231 -24.09 -10.81 11.37
N VAL A 232 -24.33 -9.72 12.10
CA VAL A 232 -24.39 -9.75 13.57
C VAL A 232 -25.50 -10.67 14.05
N ALA A 233 -26.66 -10.63 13.39
CA ALA A 233 -27.79 -11.51 13.69
C ALA A 233 -27.42 -12.99 13.55
N GLU A 234 -26.75 -13.37 12.46
CA GLU A 234 -26.27 -14.74 12.24
C GLU A 234 -25.24 -15.17 13.29
N ALA A 235 -24.32 -14.28 13.66
CA ALA A 235 -23.31 -14.57 14.68
C ALA A 235 -23.92 -14.78 16.08
N VAL A 236 -25.01 -14.08 16.38
CA VAL A 236 -25.79 -14.25 17.63
C VAL A 236 -26.58 -15.56 17.59
N ALA A 237 -27.21 -15.91 16.46
CA ALA A 237 -27.97 -17.15 16.31
C ALA A 237 -27.13 -18.43 16.52
N MET A 238 -25.81 -18.35 16.32
CA MET A 238 -24.87 -19.47 16.58
C MET A 238 -24.72 -19.84 18.07
N GLY A 239 -25.15 -18.96 19.00
CA GLY A 239 -25.12 -19.22 20.43
C GLY A 239 -23.73 -19.26 21.08
N GLY A 240 -23.71 -19.37 22.41
CA GLY A 240 -22.48 -19.53 23.20
C GLY A 240 -21.86 -20.94 23.07
N PRO A 241 -20.62 -21.15 23.54
CA PRO A 241 -20.06 -22.48 23.68
C PRO A 241 -21.04 -23.32 24.48
N ARG A 242 -21.47 -24.46 23.93
CA ARG A 242 -22.14 -25.47 24.73
C ARG A 242 -21.19 -25.76 25.88
N ARG A 243 -21.56 -25.36 27.11
CA ARG A 243 -20.90 -25.86 28.31
C ARG A 243 -20.86 -27.37 28.12
N ARG A 244 -19.67 -27.94 27.95
CA ARG A 244 -19.47 -29.36 28.21
C ARG A 244 -19.86 -29.51 29.66
N THR A 245 -21.12 -29.88 29.92
CA THR A 245 -21.53 -30.39 31.21
C THR A 245 -20.52 -31.46 31.55
N ALA A 246 -19.80 -31.30 32.66
CA ALA A 246 -18.70 -32.14 33.09
C ALA A 246 -19.17 -33.55 33.53
N THR A 247 -20.11 -34.13 32.79
CA THR A 247 -20.83 -35.36 33.11
C THR A 247 -21.05 -36.19 31.84
N THR A 248 -20.10 -36.15 30.91
CA THR A 248 -20.00 -37.18 29.87
C THR A 248 -18.60 -37.78 30.01
N PRO A 249 -18.47 -39.02 30.52
CA PRO A 249 -17.19 -39.70 30.57
C PRO A 249 -16.63 -39.77 29.15
N ALA A 250 -15.33 -39.51 29.01
CA ALA A 250 -14.63 -39.67 27.76
C ALA A 250 -14.90 -41.09 27.21
N PRO A 251 -15.34 -41.25 25.95
CA PRO A 251 -15.42 -42.55 25.34
C PRO A 251 -13.99 -43.06 25.14
N GLY A 252 -13.60 -44.09 25.88
CA GLY A 252 -12.40 -44.87 25.56
C GLY A 252 -11.34 -45.08 26.65
N MET A 253 -11.68 -45.14 27.94
CA MET A 253 -10.82 -45.77 28.94
C MET A 253 -11.65 -46.78 29.75
N GLY A 254 -11.65 -48.04 29.28
CA GLY A 254 -12.23 -49.15 30.02
C GLY A 254 -11.40 -49.45 31.25
N HIS A 255 -11.74 -48.85 32.39
CA HIS A 255 -11.31 -49.34 33.69
C HIS A 255 -12.21 -50.51 34.07
N ASN A 256 -11.83 -51.73 33.66
CA ASN A 256 -12.16 -53.02 34.30
C ASN A 256 -11.84 -54.17 33.33
N LEU A 257 -10.56 -54.44 33.11
CA LEU A 257 -10.09 -55.71 32.57
C LEU A 257 -9.23 -56.38 33.64
N PRO A 258 -9.66 -57.51 34.24
CA PRO A 258 -8.80 -58.28 35.15
C PRO A 258 -7.62 -58.87 34.36
N GLU A 259 -6.49 -59.04 35.04
CA GLU A 259 -5.28 -59.65 34.49
C GLU A 259 -5.58 -61.04 33.89
N ARG A 260 -5.68 -61.11 32.56
CA ARG A 260 -5.71 -62.37 31.83
C ARG A 260 -4.30 -62.73 31.40
N SER A 261 -3.76 -63.72 32.10
CA SER A 261 -2.61 -64.52 31.69
C SER A 261 -2.90 -65.26 30.38
N GLY A 262 -2.01 -65.08 29.39
CA GLY A 262 -1.66 -66.02 28.33
C GLY A 262 -2.74 -66.48 27.33
N THR A 263 -2.51 -66.22 26.05
CA THR A 263 -2.08 -67.25 25.04
C THR A 263 -2.07 -66.58 23.66
N GLY A 264 -1.05 -66.91 22.86
CA GLY A 264 -0.71 -66.23 21.62
C GLY A 264 -1.60 -66.57 20.42
N VAL A 265 -0.97 -66.45 19.24
CA VAL A 265 -1.47 -66.71 17.88
C VAL A 265 -2.05 -65.46 17.19
N GLY A 266 -1.33 -65.02 16.15
CA GLY A 266 -1.87 -64.08 15.16
C GLY A 266 -0.85 -63.26 14.37
N SER A 267 0.17 -63.89 13.78
CA SER A 267 0.92 -63.28 12.68
C SER A 267 -0.03 -63.02 11.51
N VAL A 268 -0.31 -61.76 11.19
CA VAL A 268 -1.00 -61.41 9.94
C VAL A 268 0.07 -61.12 8.89
N VAL A 269 0.18 -62.06 7.96
CA VAL A 269 0.88 -61.97 6.68
C VAL A 269 0.41 -60.71 5.94
N GLN A 270 1.34 -59.83 5.58
CA GLN A 270 1.07 -58.72 4.68
C GLN A 270 1.02 -59.25 3.25
N GLU A 271 -0.17 -59.26 2.63
CA GLU A 271 -0.32 -59.47 1.20
C GLU A 271 0.06 -58.19 0.44
N THR A 272 1.14 -58.24 -0.34
CA THR A 272 1.50 -57.22 -1.32
C THR A 272 0.78 -57.50 -2.65
N PRO A 273 -0.06 -56.59 -3.19
CA PRO A 273 -0.67 -56.79 -4.49
C PRO A 273 0.35 -56.56 -5.62
N ASN A 274 0.44 -57.54 -6.51
CA ASN A 274 1.23 -57.51 -7.74
C ASN A 274 0.48 -56.68 -8.80
N ILE A 275 1.04 -55.55 -9.23
CA ILE A 275 0.46 -54.70 -10.28
C ILE A 275 1.26 -54.94 -11.56
N GLU A 276 0.69 -55.69 -12.49
CA GLU A 276 1.20 -55.81 -13.86
C GLU A 276 0.71 -54.61 -14.68
N ILE A 277 1.66 -53.81 -15.17
CA ILE A 277 1.41 -52.70 -16.11
C ILE A 277 1.63 -53.26 -17.52
N LEU A 278 0.54 -53.48 -18.26
CA LEU A 278 0.59 -53.78 -19.69
C LEU A 278 0.90 -52.52 -20.51
N LYS A 279 1.81 -52.67 -21.47
CA LYS A 279 2.19 -51.69 -22.50
C LYS A 279 1.38 -51.90 -23.77
#